data_AF-A0A4P6VU99-F1
#
_entry.id   AF-A0A4P6VU99-F1
#
_cell.length_a   1.000
_cell.length_b   1.000
_cell.length_c   1.000
_cell.angle_alpha   90.00
_cell.angle_beta   90.00
_cell.angle_gamma   90.00
#
_symmetry.space_group_name_H-M   'P 1'
#
loop_
_entity.id
_entity.type
_entity.pdbx_description
1 polymer ?
#
loop_
_entity_poly.entity_id
_entity_poly.type
_entity_poly.pdbx_seq_one_letter_code
_entity_poly.pdbx_strand_id
1 'polypeptide(L)'
;MIKHNYVLPGIAALLLAVLFPVYWLYAFDVGVENFIEVYRADLLSLSLSDLAFVLIGALEVYIYLCLRHSFNQRLATNTAGILLLLMAILVAIFHATVLVDVVLTFNGSGISEQTINTICELTIVVALGVLFAYAVVGFILSIVLLLNRTGAPSVLKYFSAVLLVCCILQLSVILSPINTFVFPVALLLLAVYFLKPPQMLEVV
;
A
#
# COMPACT_ATOMS: atom_id res chain seq x y z
N MET A 1 -25.43 -10.19 16.96
CA MET A 1 -24.85 -10.30 15.59
C MET A 1 -24.61 -8.90 15.06
N ILE A 2 -23.36 -8.43 15.05
CA ILE A 2 -23.04 -7.14 14.43
C ILE A 2 -23.06 -7.36 12.90
N LYS A 3 -24.02 -6.76 12.19
CA LYS A 3 -24.03 -6.72 10.71
C LYS A 3 -22.77 -5.99 10.26
N HIS A 4 -21.73 -6.73 9.86
CA HIS A 4 -20.50 -6.13 9.36
C HIS A 4 -20.76 -5.64 7.94
N ASN A 5 -21.00 -4.34 7.83
CA ASN A 5 -21.26 -3.67 6.57
C ASN A 5 -19.90 -3.41 5.90
N TYR A 6 -19.52 -4.24 4.93
CA TYR A 6 -18.29 -4.07 4.16
C TYR A 6 -18.35 -2.89 3.17
N VAL A 7 -19.33 -2.01 3.30
CA VAL A 7 -19.48 -0.83 2.44
C VAL A 7 -18.31 0.15 2.62
N LEU A 8 -17.90 0.42 3.87
CA LEU A 8 -16.80 1.34 4.16
C LEU A 8 -15.45 0.92 3.57
N PRO A 9 -14.97 -0.33 3.73
CA PRO A 9 -13.72 -0.74 3.07
C PRO A 9 -13.86 -0.75 1.54
N GLY A 10 -15.05 -0.97 0.99
CA GLY A 10 -15.30 -0.81 -0.44
C GLY A 10 -15.15 0.64 -0.91
N ILE A 11 -15.72 1.60 -0.19
CA ILE A 11 -15.56 3.04 -0.47
C ILE A 11 -14.10 3.47 -0.31
N ALA A 12 -13.42 3.00 0.74
CA ALA A 12 -12.00 3.27 0.94
C ALA A 12 -11.15 2.79 -0.23
N ALA A 13 -11.43 1.59 -0.76
CA ALA A 13 -10.74 1.05 -1.93
C ALA A 13 -11.01 1.88 -3.20
N LEU A 14 -12.25 2.35 -3.42
CA LEU A 14 -12.57 3.26 -4.52
C LEU A 14 -11.84 4.59 -4.40
N LEU A 15 -11.84 5.19 -3.21
CA LEU A 15 -11.15 6.45 -2.95
C LEU A 15 -9.64 6.30 -3.20
N LEU A 16 -9.04 5.23 -2.66
CA LEU A 16 -7.62 4.94 -2.85
C LEU A 16 -7.28 4.67 -4.32
N ALA A 17 -8.16 4.01 -5.08
CA ALA A 17 -7.95 3.76 -6.51
C ALA A 17 -7.85 5.04 -7.35
N VAL A 18 -8.44 6.14 -6.87
CA VAL A 18 -8.34 7.47 -7.49
C VAL A 18 -7.17 8.27 -6.93
N LEU A 19 -7.01 8.30 -5.60
CA LEU A 19 -5.96 9.10 -4.95
C LEU A 19 -4.55 8.60 -5.28
N PHE A 20 -4.36 7.28 -5.30
CA PHE A 20 -3.05 6.65 -5.54
C PHE A 20 -2.42 7.08 -6.87
N PRO A 21 -3.08 6.93 -8.05
CA PRO A 21 -2.48 7.34 -9.30
C PRO A 21 -2.28 8.85 -9.38
N VAL A 22 -3.21 9.65 -8.84
CA VAL A 22 -3.08 11.13 -8.84
C VAL A 22 -1.82 11.56 -8.08
N TYR A 23 -1.60 11.01 -6.89
CA TYR A 23 -0.44 11.32 -6.07
C TYR A 23 0.87 10.91 -6.75
N TRP A 24 0.96 9.65 -7.20
CA TRP A 24 2.21 9.14 -7.77
C TRP A 24 2.54 9.71 -9.15
N LEU A 25 1.55 10.02 -9.99
CA LEU A 25 1.79 10.73 -11.26
C LEU A 25 2.39 12.11 -11.00
N TYR A 26 1.86 12.84 -10.01
CA TYR A 26 2.45 14.12 -9.61
C TYR A 26 3.87 13.92 -9.08
N ALA A 27 4.09 12.97 -8.17
CA ALA A 27 5.42 12.72 -7.60
C ALA A 27 6.47 12.33 -8.66
N PHE A 28 6.09 11.56 -9.69
CA PHE A 28 7.01 11.17 -10.77
C PHE A 28 7.27 12.29 -11.80
N ASP A 29 6.38 13.27 -11.93
CA ASP A 29 6.57 14.41 -12.83
C ASP A 29 7.66 15.37 -12.33
N VAL A 30 7.90 15.42 -11.01
CA VAL A 30 8.80 16.39 -10.35
C VAL A 30 10.31 16.05 -10.51
N GLY A 31 10.70 15.08 -11.35
CA GLY A 31 11.99 15.18 -12.06
C GLY A 31 12.89 13.92 -12.11
N VAL A 32 13.35 13.64 -13.33
CA VAL A 32 14.44 12.68 -13.63
C VAL A 32 15.82 13.36 -13.54
N GLU A 33 15.87 14.69 -13.66
CA GLU A 33 17.08 15.50 -13.50
C GLU A 33 17.07 16.11 -12.08
N ASN A 34 18.06 15.76 -11.25
CA ASN A 34 18.25 16.23 -9.85
C ASN A 34 17.30 15.66 -8.78
N PHE A 35 16.90 14.39 -8.90
CA PHE A 35 16.06 13.66 -7.92
C PHE A 35 16.47 13.91 -6.45
N ILE A 36 17.77 13.84 -6.13
CA ILE A 36 18.26 14.00 -4.75
C ILE A 36 18.01 15.42 -4.21
N GLU A 37 18.19 16.46 -5.02
CA GLU A 37 17.96 17.85 -4.59
C GLU A 37 16.47 18.12 -4.40
N VAL A 38 15.64 17.63 -5.32
CA VAL A 38 14.18 17.72 -5.24
C VAL A 38 13.66 17.00 -4.01
N TYR A 39 14.08 15.75 -3.80
CA TYR A 39 13.68 14.95 -2.65
C TYR A 39 14.12 15.58 -1.33
N ARG A 40 15.33 16.16 -1.29
CA ARG A 40 15.82 16.89 -0.13
C ARG A 40 14.97 18.14 0.16
N ALA A 41 14.58 18.88 -0.87
CA ALA A 41 13.72 20.05 -0.70
C ALA A 41 12.33 19.66 -0.17
N ASP A 42 11.78 18.54 -0.65
CA ASP A 42 10.52 17.97 -0.18
C ASP A 42 10.60 17.61 1.31
N LEU A 43 11.62 16.83 1.72
CA LEU A 43 11.87 16.43 3.12
C LEU A 43 12.06 17.59 4.11
N LEU A 44 12.46 18.77 3.62
CA LEU A 44 12.66 19.97 4.44
C LEU A 44 11.39 20.84 4.52
N SER A 45 10.28 20.37 3.97
CA SER A 45 9.02 21.10 3.92
C SER A 45 7.87 20.24 4.44
N LEU A 46 6.76 20.90 4.81
CA LEU A 46 5.49 20.24 5.07
C LEU A 46 4.43 20.85 4.16
N SER A 47 3.83 20.00 3.34
CA SER A 47 2.95 20.37 2.25
C SER A 47 1.64 19.56 2.27
N LEU A 48 0.74 19.86 1.33
CA LEU A 48 -0.44 19.03 1.12
C LEU A 48 -0.11 17.65 0.55
N SER A 49 1.08 17.49 -0.06
CA SER A 49 1.58 16.21 -0.54
C SER A 49 1.76 15.24 0.63
N ASP A 50 2.34 15.69 1.74
CA ASP A 50 2.56 14.90 2.95
C ASP A 50 1.25 14.40 3.57
N LEU A 51 0.23 15.26 3.59
CA LEU A 51 -1.11 14.88 4.05
C LEU A 51 -1.73 13.82 3.13
N ALA A 52 -1.60 13.98 1.81
CA ALA A 52 -2.10 13.01 0.84
C ALA A 52 -1.37 11.66 0.97
N PHE A 53 -0.05 11.69 1.19
CA PHE A 53 0.78 10.51 1.45
C PHE A 53 0.26 9.75 2.67
N VAL A 54 0.11 10.42 3.82
CA VAL A 54 -0.44 9.81 5.04
C VAL A 54 -1.85 9.25 4.83
N LEU A 55 -2.71 9.98 4.10
CA LEU A 55 -4.08 9.54 3.83
C LEU A 55 -4.09 8.26 2.97
N ILE A 56 -3.25 8.18 1.94
CA ILE A 56 -3.07 7.00 1.09
C ILE A 56 -2.68 5.80 1.97
N GLY A 57 -1.66 5.96 2.80
CA GLY A 57 -1.21 4.91 3.72
C GLY A 57 -2.29 4.47 4.71
N ALA A 58 -3.01 5.41 5.31
CA ALA A 58 -4.10 5.12 6.24
C ALA A 58 -5.24 4.33 5.58
N LEU A 59 -5.61 4.70 4.35
CA LEU A 59 -6.63 3.97 3.57
C LEU A 59 -6.17 2.55 3.25
N GLU A 60 -4.93 2.38 2.81
CA GLU A 60 -4.38 1.07 2.45
C GLU A 60 -4.29 0.14 3.69
N VAL A 61 -3.80 0.65 4.83
CA VAL A 61 -3.79 -0.07 6.11
C VAL A 61 -5.20 -0.50 6.50
N TYR A 62 -6.17 0.42 6.42
CA TYR A 62 -7.57 0.12 6.77
C TYR A 62 -8.15 -0.99 5.89
N ILE A 63 -7.89 -0.94 4.58
CA ILE A 63 -8.32 -1.96 3.62
C ILE A 63 -7.72 -3.34 3.98
N TYR A 64 -6.42 -3.41 4.27
CA TYR A 64 -5.77 -4.67 4.62
C TYR A 64 -6.25 -5.27 5.94
N LEU A 65 -6.48 -4.44 6.96
CA LEU A 65 -7.06 -4.91 8.22
C LEU A 65 -8.49 -5.44 8.03
N CYS A 66 -9.30 -4.77 7.21
CA CYS A 66 -10.64 -5.24 6.85
C CYS A 66 -10.61 -6.54 6.03
N LEU A 67 -9.68 -6.64 5.08
CA LEU A 67 -9.51 -7.84 4.26
C LEU A 67 -9.04 -9.03 5.10
N ARG A 68 -8.10 -8.81 6.03
CA ARG A 68 -7.63 -9.79 7.00
C ARG A 68 -8.80 -10.34 7.82
N HIS A 69 -9.63 -9.44 8.36
CA HIS A 69 -10.80 -9.83 9.12
C HIS A 69 -11.77 -10.67 8.28
N SER A 70 -12.02 -10.26 7.04
CA SER A 70 -12.86 -11.01 6.09
C SER A 70 -12.31 -12.40 5.78
N PHE A 71 -10.99 -12.54 5.55
CA PHE A 71 -10.36 -13.82 5.24
C PHE A 71 -10.39 -14.77 6.43
N ASN A 72 -10.12 -14.28 7.64
CA ASN A 72 -10.19 -15.08 8.85
C ASN A 72 -11.60 -15.62 9.11
N GLN A 73 -12.64 -14.85 8.77
CA GLN A 73 -14.03 -15.28 8.94
C GLN A 73 -14.54 -16.20 7.83
N ARG A 74 -14.20 -15.90 6.57
CA ARG A 74 -14.83 -16.55 5.40
C ARG A 74 -13.99 -17.65 4.78
N LEU A 75 -12.67 -17.55 4.85
CA LEU A 75 -11.74 -18.49 4.22
C LEU A 75 -11.05 -19.39 5.25
N ALA A 76 -11.16 -19.08 6.55
CA ALA A 76 -10.50 -19.78 7.66
C ALA A 76 -8.98 -19.99 7.45
N THR A 77 -8.33 -19.10 6.69
CA THR A 77 -6.90 -19.20 6.38
C THR A 77 -6.06 -18.25 7.24
N ASN A 78 -5.43 -18.81 8.28
CA ASN A 78 -4.58 -18.03 9.19
C ASN A 78 -3.38 -17.39 8.45
N THR A 79 -2.80 -18.09 7.46
CA THR A 79 -1.65 -17.61 6.69
C THR A 79 -1.93 -16.31 5.93
N ALA A 80 -3.05 -16.24 5.20
CA ALA A 80 -3.40 -15.04 4.44
C ALA A 80 -3.69 -13.86 5.37
N GLY A 81 -4.33 -14.13 6.52
CA GLY A 81 -4.56 -13.12 7.55
C GLY A 81 -3.26 -12.56 8.17
N ILE A 82 -2.24 -13.38 8.36
CA ILE A 82 -0.92 -12.94 8.85
C ILE A 82 -0.21 -12.09 7.78
N LEU A 83 -0.20 -12.54 6.53
CA LEU A 83 0.44 -11.82 5.43
C LEU A 83 -0.19 -10.44 5.22
N LEU A 84 -1.53 -10.33 5.30
CA LEU A 84 -2.22 -9.04 5.24
C LEU A 84 -1.88 -8.12 6.41
N LEU A 85 -1.67 -8.66 7.61
CA LEU A 85 -1.21 -7.87 8.75
C LEU A 85 0.22 -7.33 8.52
N LEU A 86 1.11 -8.18 7.99
CA LEU A 86 2.47 -7.77 7.63
C LEU A 86 2.46 -6.68 6.56
N MET A 87 1.62 -6.81 5.51
CA MET A 87 1.46 -5.75 4.50
C MET A 87 0.99 -4.44 5.13
N ALA A 88 -0.01 -4.48 6.02
CA ALA A 88 -0.49 -3.29 6.73
C ALA A 88 0.62 -2.62 7.57
N ILE A 89 1.43 -3.42 8.28
CA ILE A 89 2.55 -2.89 9.07
C ILE A 89 3.60 -2.24 8.15
N LEU A 90 3.95 -2.89 7.03
CA LEU A 90 4.94 -2.35 6.08
C LEU A 90 4.47 -1.05 5.44
N VAL A 91 3.19 -0.97 5.04
CA VAL A 91 2.59 0.28 4.55
C VAL A 91 2.62 1.37 5.62
N ALA A 92 2.30 1.04 6.88
CA ALA A 92 2.35 2.00 7.96
C ALA A 92 3.78 2.52 8.20
N ILE A 93 4.79 1.65 8.15
CA ILE A 93 6.21 2.02 8.28
C ILE A 93 6.62 2.93 7.11
N PHE A 94 6.24 2.56 5.89
CA PHE A 94 6.55 3.37 4.70
C PHE A 94 5.95 4.77 4.80
N HIS A 95 4.68 4.89 5.20
CA HIS A 95 4.05 6.21 5.31
C HIS A 95 4.46 6.99 6.56
N ALA A 96 5.01 6.31 7.57
CA ALA A 96 5.60 6.96 8.73
C ALA A 96 6.92 7.67 8.41
N THR A 97 7.49 7.53 7.20
CA THR A 97 8.66 8.32 6.78
C THR A 97 8.37 9.82 6.81
N VAL A 98 7.11 10.25 6.64
CA VAL A 98 6.69 11.65 6.79
C VAL A 98 7.05 12.27 8.15
N LEU A 99 7.29 11.43 9.18
CA LEU A 99 7.75 11.90 10.48
C LEU A 99 9.16 12.49 10.39
N VAL A 100 9.96 12.09 9.40
CA VAL A 100 11.25 12.72 9.09
C VAL A 100 11.04 14.16 8.68
N ASP A 101 10.09 14.42 7.78
CA ASP A 101 9.72 15.74 7.26
C ASP A 101 9.26 16.66 8.39
N VAL A 102 8.42 16.11 9.29
CA VAL A 102 7.99 16.82 10.51
C VAL A 102 9.19 17.17 11.38
N VAL A 103 10.06 16.20 11.69
CA VAL A 103 11.22 16.43 12.56
C VAL A 103 12.18 17.45 11.95
N LEU A 104 12.49 17.34 10.66
CA LEU A 104 13.41 18.22 9.95
C LEU A 104 12.83 19.63 9.77
N THR A 105 11.53 19.77 9.52
CA THR A 105 10.88 21.09 9.41
C THR A 105 10.96 21.86 10.73
N PHE A 106 10.74 21.19 11.87
CA PHE A 106 10.74 21.87 13.18
C PHE A 106 12.12 21.99 13.83
N ASN A 107 13.06 21.08 13.54
CA ASN A 107 14.37 21.03 14.22
C ASN A 107 15.57 21.21 13.27
N GLY A 108 15.35 21.30 11.96
CA GLY A 108 16.39 21.27 10.94
C GLY A 108 17.41 22.40 11.04
N SER A 109 17.01 23.59 11.53
CA SER A 109 17.92 24.72 11.70
C SER A 109 19.06 24.47 12.71
N GLY A 110 18.89 23.49 13.61
CA GLY A 110 19.91 23.09 14.58
C GLY A 110 20.75 21.88 14.15
N ILE A 111 20.47 21.31 12.98
CA ILE A 111 21.11 20.10 12.47
C ILE A 111 22.13 20.48 11.41
N SER A 112 23.30 19.83 11.41
CA SER A 112 24.32 20.09 10.41
C SER A 112 23.88 19.62 9.02
N GLU A 113 24.32 20.32 7.96
CA GLU A 113 24.06 19.95 6.56
C GLU A 113 24.45 18.50 6.25
N GLN A 114 25.59 18.04 6.79
CA GLN A 114 26.05 16.67 6.62
C GLN A 114 25.06 15.66 7.24
N THR A 115 24.54 15.95 8.43
CA THR A 115 23.55 15.10 9.10
C THR A 115 22.23 15.06 8.33
N ILE A 116 21.77 16.20 7.79
CA ILE A 116 20.57 16.25 6.93
C ILE A 116 20.75 15.33 5.72
N ASN A 117 21.90 15.40 5.04
CA ASN A 117 22.16 14.56 3.89
C ASN A 117 22.17 13.06 4.24
N THR A 118 22.79 12.68 5.37
CA THR A 118 22.75 11.29 5.87
C THR A 118 21.31 10.84 6.18
N ILE A 119 20.48 11.70 6.76
CA ILE A 119 19.07 11.40 7.02
C ILE A 119 18.32 11.17 5.70
N CYS A 120 18.51 12.05 4.70
CA CYS A 120 17.88 11.92 3.39
C CYS A 120 18.23 10.59 2.71
N GLU A 121 19.52 10.23 2.67
CA GLU A 121 19.98 8.96 2.11
C GLU A 121 19.41 7.76 2.85
N LEU A 122 19.39 7.81 4.18
CA LEU A 122 18.83 6.74 5.00
C LEU A 122 17.32 6.57 4.75
N THR A 123 16.57 7.66 4.64
CA THR A 123 15.12 7.60 4.36
C THR A 123 14.85 6.93 3.01
N ILE A 124 15.64 7.22 1.98
CA ILE A 124 15.54 6.54 0.67
C ILE A 124 15.81 5.04 0.81
N VAL A 125 16.90 4.66 1.48
CA VAL A 125 17.26 3.24 1.68
C VAL A 125 16.18 2.49 2.45
N VAL A 126 15.65 3.09 3.53
CA VAL A 126 14.56 2.53 4.32
C VAL A 126 13.29 2.39 3.46
N ALA A 127 12.91 3.43 2.72
CA ALA A 127 11.75 3.43 1.83
C ALA A 127 11.84 2.29 0.80
N LEU A 128 12.98 2.18 0.10
CA LEU A 128 13.22 1.09 -0.86
C LEU A 128 13.20 -0.29 -0.21
N GLY A 129 13.81 -0.44 0.96
CA GLY A 129 13.83 -1.70 1.71
C GLY A 129 12.43 -2.14 2.14
N VAL A 130 11.60 -1.21 2.62
CA VAL A 130 10.21 -1.48 3.02
C VAL A 130 9.35 -1.83 1.81
N LEU A 131 9.49 -1.09 0.69
CA LEU A 131 8.78 -1.41 -0.56
C LEU A 131 9.17 -2.79 -1.12
N PHE A 132 10.45 -3.16 -1.03
CA PHE A 132 10.90 -4.50 -1.41
C PHE A 132 10.28 -5.57 -0.52
N ALA A 133 10.35 -5.41 0.81
CA ALA A 133 9.73 -6.34 1.75
C ALA A 133 8.22 -6.47 1.53
N TYR A 134 7.54 -5.35 1.28
CA TYR A 134 6.11 -5.32 0.95
C TYR A 134 5.81 -6.13 -0.30
N ALA A 135 6.61 -5.97 -1.37
CA ALA A 135 6.44 -6.72 -2.60
C ALA A 135 6.63 -8.22 -2.40
N VAL A 136 7.62 -8.64 -1.59
CA VAL A 136 7.83 -10.05 -1.23
C VAL A 136 6.61 -10.62 -0.48
N VAL A 137 6.10 -9.91 0.54
CA VAL A 137 4.93 -10.36 1.30
C VAL A 137 3.69 -10.44 0.41
N GLY A 138 3.45 -9.42 -0.43
CA GLY A 138 2.35 -9.40 -1.38
C GLY A 138 2.44 -10.51 -2.44
N PHE A 139 3.65 -10.84 -2.89
CA PHE A 139 3.90 -11.95 -3.80
C PHE A 139 3.54 -13.30 -3.16
N ILE A 140 3.98 -13.53 -1.93
CA ILE A 140 3.64 -14.74 -1.17
C ILE A 140 2.13 -14.81 -0.93
N LEU A 141 1.49 -13.69 -0.54
CA LEU A 141 0.03 -13.64 -0.36
C LEU A 141 -0.70 -14.01 -1.64
N SER A 142 -0.27 -13.47 -2.77
CA SER A 142 -0.87 -13.75 -4.08
C SER A 142 -0.79 -15.23 -4.42
N ILE A 143 0.37 -15.86 -4.20
CA ILE A 143 0.54 -17.31 -4.38
C ILE A 143 -0.37 -18.09 -3.43
N VAL A 144 -0.39 -17.74 -2.14
CA VAL A 144 -1.24 -18.40 -1.14
C VAL A 144 -2.70 -18.35 -1.56
N LEU A 145 -3.19 -17.21 -2.03
CA LEU A 145 -4.58 -17.06 -2.47
C LEU A 145 -4.89 -17.79 -3.78
N LEU A 146 -3.95 -17.84 -4.73
CA LEU A 146 -4.10 -18.57 -5.99
C LEU A 146 -4.06 -20.10 -5.80
N LEU A 147 -3.21 -20.58 -4.89
CA LEU A 147 -3.11 -22.01 -4.56
C LEU A 147 -4.25 -22.48 -3.67
N ASN A 148 -4.91 -21.57 -2.96
CA ASN A 148 -6.02 -21.95 -2.10
C ASN A 148 -7.20 -22.43 -2.94
N ARG A 149 -7.37 -23.76 -3.01
CA ARG A 149 -8.44 -24.45 -3.72
C ARG A 149 -9.81 -24.36 -3.04
N THR A 150 -9.86 -23.79 -1.83
CA THR A 150 -11.13 -23.53 -1.14
C THR A 150 -11.96 -22.50 -1.93
N GLY A 151 -13.29 -22.48 -1.74
CA GLY A 151 -14.28 -21.74 -2.53
C GLY A 151 -14.19 -20.21 -2.50
N ALA A 152 -12.99 -19.63 -2.48
CA ALA A 152 -12.77 -18.19 -2.59
C ALA A 152 -13.48 -17.65 -3.84
N PRO A 153 -14.26 -16.56 -3.70
CA PRO A 153 -14.95 -15.94 -4.82
C PRO A 153 -13.98 -15.63 -5.97
N SER A 154 -14.43 -15.80 -7.21
CA SER A 154 -13.59 -15.55 -8.40
C SER A 154 -12.93 -14.16 -8.41
N VAL A 155 -13.59 -13.16 -7.81
CA VAL A 155 -13.04 -11.80 -7.64
C VAL A 155 -11.73 -11.80 -6.85
N LEU A 156 -11.59 -12.62 -5.81
CA LEU A 156 -10.34 -12.73 -5.06
C LEU A 156 -9.23 -13.41 -5.86
N LYS A 157 -9.57 -14.33 -6.77
CA LYS A 157 -8.59 -14.94 -7.68
C LYS A 157 -8.07 -13.92 -8.67
N TYR A 158 -8.95 -13.07 -9.23
CA TYR A 158 -8.54 -11.96 -10.08
C TYR A 158 -7.69 -10.95 -9.31
N PHE A 159 -8.09 -10.56 -8.10
CA PHE A 159 -7.31 -9.68 -7.23
C PHE A 159 -5.91 -10.24 -7.00
N SER A 160 -5.80 -11.54 -6.69
CA SER A 160 -4.52 -12.18 -6.42
C SER A 160 -3.62 -12.23 -7.65
N ALA A 161 -4.19 -12.43 -8.85
CA ALA A 161 -3.43 -12.38 -10.09
C ALA A 161 -2.92 -10.96 -10.40
N VAL A 162 -3.75 -9.93 -10.20
CA VAL A 162 -3.35 -8.53 -10.39
C VAL A 162 -2.29 -8.13 -9.35
N LEU A 163 -2.48 -8.49 -8.08
CA LEU A 163 -1.51 -8.24 -7.02
C LEU A 163 -0.16 -8.91 -7.32
N LEU A 164 -0.17 -10.15 -7.85
CA LEU A 164 1.05 -10.84 -8.27
C LEU A 164 1.81 -10.03 -9.33
N VAL A 165 1.10 -9.50 -10.33
CA VAL A 165 1.70 -8.62 -11.35
C VAL A 165 2.26 -7.36 -10.70
N CYS A 166 1.52 -6.71 -9.79
CA CYS A 166 2.02 -5.54 -9.08
C CYS A 166 3.33 -5.84 -8.34
N CYS A 167 3.41 -6.99 -7.65
CA CYS A 167 4.60 -7.39 -6.92
C CYS A 167 5.79 -7.68 -7.84
N ILE A 168 5.57 -8.33 -8.99
CA ILE A 168 6.64 -8.56 -9.99
C ILE A 168 7.18 -7.24 -10.52
N LEU A 169 6.28 -6.30 -10.87
CA LEU A 169 6.66 -4.96 -11.31
C LEU A 169 7.43 -4.21 -10.22
N GLN A 170 6.96 -4.28 -8.97
CA GLN A 170 7.61 -3.63 -7.83
C GLN A 170 9.02 -4.18 -7.57
N LEU A 171 9.19 -5.50 -7.60
CA LEU A 171 10.48 -6.16 -7.39
C LEU A 171 11.50 -5.81 -8.48
N SER A 172 11.06 -5.45 -9.68
CA SER A 172 11.96 -5.02 -10.76
C SER A 172 12.59 -3.65 -10.51
N VAL A 173 12.05 -2.85 -9.59
CA VAL A 173 12.37 -1.43 -9.31
C VAL A 173 12.15 -0.51 -10.52
N ILE A 174 12.73 -0.82 -11.68
CA ILE A 174 12.63 -0.06 -12.93
C ILE A 174 11.20 -0.01 -13.47
N LEU A 175 10.47 -1.13 -13.44
CA LEU A 175 9.08 -1.18 -13.90
C LEU A 175 8.07 -0.85 -12.79
N SER A 176 8.53 -0.55 -11.57
CA SER A 176 7.65 -0.22 -10.46
C SER A 176 6.72 0.98 -10.71
N PRO A 177 7.10 2.03 -11.50
CA PRO A 177 6.17 3.13 -11.80
C PRO A 177 4.91 2.69 -12.55
N ILE A 178 4.94 1.54 -13.25
CA ILE A 178 3.76 0.98 -13.93
C ILE A 178 2.67 0.60 -12.91
N ASN A 179 3.03 0.33 -11.65
CA ASN A 179 2.07 0.04 -10.58
C ASN A 179 1.09 1.19 -10.31
N THR A 180 1.45 2.42 -10.68
CA THR A 180 0.54 3.58 -10.70
C THR A 180 -0.79 3.26 -11.40
N PHE A 181 -0.76 2.43 -12.44
CA PHE A 181 -1.95 2.04 -13.21
C PHE A 181 -2.49 0.67 -12.81
N VAL A 182 -1.63 -0.27 -12.44
CA VAL A 182 -2.04 -1.66 -12.14
C VAL A 182 -2.64 -1.77 -10.74
N PHE A 183 -2.09 -1.08 -9.74
CA PHE A 183 -2.59 -1.14 -8.36
C PHE A 183 -4.04 -0.63 -8.21
N PRO A 184 -4.46 0.46 -8.87
CA PRO A 184 -5.88 0.84 -8.93
C PRO A 184 -6.80 -0.28 -9.39
N VAL A 185 -6.39 -1.12 -10.35
CA VAL A 185 -7.20 -2.27 -10.79
C VAL A 185 -7.39 -3.28 -9.65
N ALA A 186 -6.35 -3.55 -8.87
CA ALA A 186 -6.46 -4.40 -7.69
C ALA A 186 -7.43 -3.81 -6.65
N LEU A 187 -7.37 -2.50 -6.43
CA LEU A 187 -8.27 -1.80 -5.51
C LEU A 187 -9.73 -1.81 -6.00
N LEU A 188 -9.98 -1.65 -7.30
CA LEU A 188 -11.32 -1.81 -7.87
C LEU A 188 -11.87 -3.23 -7.67
N LEU A 189 -11.03 -4.26 -7.81
CA LEU A 189 -11.42 -5.64 -7.51
C LEU A 189 -11.76 -5.83 -6.02
N LEU A 190 -10.99 -5.22 -5.11
CA LEU A 190 -11.32 -5.21 -3.68
C LEU A 190 -12.62 -4.46 -3.39
N ALA A 191 -12.86 -3.31 -4.04
CA ALA A 191 -14.12 -2.59 -3.92
C ALA A 191 -15.30 -3.46 -4.34
N VAL A 192 -15.20 -4.15 -5.47
CA VAL A 192 -16.24 -5.11 -5.93
C VAL A 192 -16.42 -6.24 -4.92
N TYR A 193 -15.32 -6.78 -4.37
CA TYR A 193 -15.37 -7.84 -3.36
C TYR A 193 -16.13 -7.40 -2.09
N PHE A 194 -15.85 -6.19 -1.60
CA PHE A 194 -16.46 -5.66 -0.38
C PHE A 194 -17.91 -5.18 -0.56
N LEU A 195 -18.24 -4.60 -1.72
CA LEU A 195 -19.57 -4.08 -2.01
C LEU A 195 -20.56 -5.16 -2.47
N LYS A 196 -20.09 -6.29 -2.99
CA LYS A 196 -20.97 -7.41 -3.31
C LYS A 196 -21.53 -8.05 -2.04
N PRO A 197 -22.82 -8.45 -2.03
CA PRO A 197 -23.39 -9.22 -0.94
C PRO A 197 -22.55 -10.49 -0.70
N PRO A 198 -22.39 -10.93 0.57
CA PRO A 198 -21.72 -12.19 0.86
C PRO A 198 -22.47 -13.32 0.15
N GLN A 199 -21.84 -13.94 -0.84
CA GLN A 199 -22.26 -15.26 -1.29
C GLN A 199 -21.87 -16.22 -0.15
N MET A 200 -22.83 -16.56 0.70
CA MET A 200 -22.60 -17.62 1.69
C MET A 200 -22.33 -18.89 0.90
N LEU A 201 -21.14 -19.46 1.06
CA LEU A 201 -20.89 -20.83 0.65
C LEU A 201 -21.90 -21.67 1.43
N GLU A 202 -22.87 -22.28 0.75
CA GLU A 202 -23.63 -23.37 1.33
C GLU A 202 -22.59 -24.41 1.75
N VAL A 203 -22.47 -24.62 3.05
CA VAL A 203 -21.75 -25.76 3.60
C VAL A 203 -22.61 -26.97 3.25
N VAL A 204 -22.24 -27.65 2.16
CA VAL A 204 -22.78 -28.99 1.85
C VAL A 204 -22.02 -30.02 2.68
#